data_AF-W2PEP4-F1
#
_entry.id   AF-W2PEP4-F1
#
_cell.length_a   1.000
_cell.length_b   1.000
_cell.length_c   1.000
_cell.angle_alpha   90.00
_cell.angle_beta   90.00
_cell.angle_gamma   90.00
#
_symmetry.space_group_name_H-M   'P 1'
#
loop_
_entity.id
_entity.type
_entity.pdbx_description
1 polymer ?
#
loop_
_entity_poly.entity_id
_entity_poly.type
_entity_poly.pdbx_seq_one_letter_code
_entity_poly.pdbx_strand_id
1 'polypeptide(L)'
;MGIYVEQLAELVVRDPADVTRLLEQGNKVRQVAATQMNERSSRSHSCFTIKISSKRSQVMAGVRKETCMNAKINLVDLAGSERASKTGATGDRLKEGAAINKSLSALGNVINMLASTDKTRKGKAHIPYRDSKLTRLLQESLGGNSLTVMIAAISPADYNYEESLSTLVYANRAKSIKNATKKNEDINEKIIRELREEIEKLRQMVARPTSASSGNPEMMGQMEETIANLERAKQQSWEEKQRLTELYEHERQNSLANEKKILGFMQTVKQEKMDIMKKIKLLQQKKAQLSKEMRQGVQAFQQMKTETPREKQHLMEEIESRKSLLITDRDELSRLKEELKLCEEKLVEEEAEVAAKSALLEEDDKLLCTGRGASALSARS
;
A
#
# COMPACT_ATOMS: atom_id res chain seq x y z
N MET A 1 2.24 -27.34 2.88
CA MET A 1 2.53 -25.88 2.87
C MET A 1 1.40 -25.16 2.15
N GLY A 2 0.87 -24.09 2.75
CA GLY A 2 -0.22 -23.29 2.17
C GLY A 2 0.27 -22.27 1.14
N ILE A 3 -0.65 -21.48 0.58
CA ILE A 3 -0.32 -20.37 -0.33
C ILE A 3 0.25 -19.20 0.48
N TYR A 4 1.37 -18.65 0.04
CA TYR A 4 2.00 -17.45 0.61
C TYR A 4 2.37 -16.46 -0.50
N VAL A 5 2.56 -15.20 -0.10
CA VAL A 5 3.09 -14.15 -0.97
C VAL A 5 4.55 -13.95 -0.57
N GLU A 6 5.45 -14.21 -1.50
CA GLU A 6 6.88 -14.00 -1.28
C GLU A 6 7.16 -12.51 -1.07
N GLN A 7 8.06 -12.17 -0.14
CA GLN A 7 8.47 -10.80 0.17
C GLN A 7 7.35 -9.87 0.71
N LEU A 8 6.18 -10.41 1.07
CA LEU A 8 5.17 -9.63 1.76
C LEU A 8 5.68 -9.28 3.17
N ALA A 9 5.74 -7.99 3.50
CA ALA A 9 6.13 -7.53 4.82
C ALA A 9 5.17 -8.05 5.90
N GLU A 10 5.71 -8.71 6.93
CA GLU A 10 4.99 -9.19 8.10
C GLU A 10 5.48 -8.44 9.33
N LEU A 11 4.64 -7.54 9.84
CA LEU A 11 5.00 -6.65 10.95
C LEU A 11 4.47 -7.20 12.27
N VAL A 12 5.33 -7.26 13.29
CA VAL A 12 4.97 -7.64 14.65
C VAL A 12 4.23 -6.48 15.31
N VAL A 13 3.04 -6.74 15.82
CA VAL A 13 2.20 -5.77 16.54
C VAL A 13 2.14 -6.11 18.02
N ARG A 14 2.07 -5.10 18.89
CA ARG A 14 2.05 -5.30 20.35
C ARG A 14 0.69 -5.02 20.97
N ASP A 15 -0.08 -4.12 20.36
CA ASP A 15 -1.38 -3.70 20.86
C ASP A 15 -2.39 -3.44 19.72
N PRO A 16 -3.68 -3.22 20.04
CA PRO A 16 -4.69 -2.90 19.03
C PRO A 16 -4.46 -1.57 18.29
N ALA A 17 -3.74 -0.62 18.89
CA ALA A 17 -3.45 0.66 18.26
C ALA A 17 -2.46 0.48 17.11
N ASP A 18 -1.48 -0.41 17.23
CA ASP A 18 -0.59 -0.80 16.13
C ASP A 18 -1.36 -1.34 14.92
N VAL A 19 -2.33 -2.24 15.16
CA VAL A 19 -3.16 -2.81 14.09
C VAL A 19 -3.96 -1.72 13.37
N THR A 20 -4.59 -0.83 14.15
CA THR A 20 -5.39 0.28 13.61
C THR A 20 -4.51 1.23 12.80
N ARG A 21 -3.34 1.57 13.33
CA ARG A 21 -2.35 2.41 12.66
C ARG A 21 -1.89 1.81 11.32
N LEU A 22 -1.58 0.51 11.28
CA LEU A 22 -1.18 -0.18 10.05
C LEU A 22 -2.32 -0.23 9.02
N LEU A 23 -3.55 -0.44 9.47
CA LEU A 23 -4.73 -0.42 8.63
C LEU A 23 -4.95 0.96 8.00
N GLU A 24 -4.91 2.04 8.79
CA GLU A 24 -5.02 3.42 8.31
C GLU A 24 -3.92 3.77 7.31
N GLN A 25 -2.70 3.29 7.55
CA GLN A 25 -1.57 3.49 6.64
C GLN A 25 -1.79 2.79 5.31
N GLY A 26 -2.22 1.52 5.32
CA GLY A 26 -2.58 0.79 4.11
C GLY A 26 -3.68 1.50 3.31
N ASN A 27 -4.69 2.05 4.01
CA ASN A 27 -5.75 2.83 3.38
C ASN A 27 -5.25 4.14 2.74
N LYS A 28 -4.32 4.85 3.39
CA LYS A 28 -3.70 6.07 2.82
C LYS A 28 -2.91 5.75 1.56
N VAL A 29 -2.11 4.68 1.56
CA VAL A 29 -1.36 4.24 0.36
C VAL A 29 -2.32 3.90 -0.78
N ARG A 30 -3.41 3.17 -0.48
CA ARG A 30 -4.46 2.87 -1.48
C ARG A 30 -5.11 4.13 -2.04
N GLN A 31 -5.33 5.16 -1.23
CA GLN A 31 -5.92 6.43 -1.65
C GLN A 31 -4.96 7.24 -2.54
N VAL A 32 -3.67 7.34 -2.19
CA VAL A 32 -2.66 8.05 -2.98
C VAL A 32 -2.51 7.41 -4.38
N ALA A 33 -2.44 6.08 -4.43
CA ALA A 33 -2.40 5.33 -5.70
C ALA A 33 -3.64 5.57 -6.59
N ALA A 34 -4.78 5.95 -6.01
CA ALA A 34 -5.99 6.32 -6.76
C ALA A 34 -6.00 7.79 -7.22
N THR A 35 -5.22 8.67 -6.60
CA THR A 35 -5.16 10.10 -6.99
C THR A 35 -4.17 10.39 -8.11
N GLN A 36 -3.09 9.61 -8.23
CA GLN A 36 -2.00 9.93 -9.16
C GLN A 36 -2.28 9.55 -10.63
N MET A 37 -3.13 8.55 -10.93
CA MET A 37 -3.59 8.26 -12.31
C MET A 37 -4.84 7.34 -12.32
N ASN A 38 -6.06 7.89 -12.30
CA ASN A 38 -7.37 7.22 -12.41
C ASN A 38 -8.01 6.73 -11.10
N GLU A 39 -9.35 6.66 -11.10
CA GLU A 39 -10.23 6.05 -10.09
C GLU A 39 -9.96 4.53 -9.92
N ARG A 40 -8.79 4.21 -9.36
CA ARG A 40 -8.22 2.85 -9.23
C ARG A 40 -8.69 2.13 -7.96
N SER A 41 -9.29 2.85 -7.01
CA SER A 41 -9.74 2.30 -5.72
C SER A 41 -10.91 1.32 -5.84
N SER A 42 -11.85 1.58 -6.76
CA SER A 42 -12.96 0.67 -7.12
C SER A 42 -12.50 -0.56 -7.90
N ARG A 43 -11.25 -0.54 -8.36
CA ARG A 43 -10.69 -1.46 -9.36
C ARG A 43 -9.59 -2.36 -8.82
N SER A 44 -9.25 -2.25 -7.53
CA SER A 44 -8.24 -3.07 -6.86
C SER A 44 -8.87 -3.89 -5.74
N HIS A 45 -8.29 -5.06 -5.46
CA HIS A 45 -8.63 -5.87 -4.29
C HIS A 45 -7.64 -5.55 -3.17
N SER A 46 -8.13 -5.42 -1.94
CA SER A 46 -7.30 -5.29 -0.75
C SER A 46 -7.43 -6.53 0.13
N CYS A 47 -6.33 -7.00 0.70
CA CYS A 47 -6.30 -8.11 1.64
C CYS A 47 -5.46 -7.72 2.85
N PHE A 48 -6.11 -7.52 4.00
CA PHE A 48 -5.46 -7.28 5.27
C PHE A 48 -5.42 -8.58 6.07
N THR A 49 -4.23 -9.08 6.38
CA THR A 49 -4.05 -10.37 7.06
C THR A 49 -3.48 -10.19 8.46
N ILE A 50 -4.18 -10.74 9.46
CA ILE A 50 -3.70 -10.80 10.85
C ILE A 50 -3.35 -12.25 11.16
N LYS A 51 -2.10 -12.50 11.55
CA LYS A 51 -1.65 -13.82 12.03
C LYS A 51 -1.54 -13.78 13.55
N ILE A 52 -2.19 -14.74 14.21
CA ILE A 52 -2.25 -14.83 15.67
C ILE A 52 -1.66 -16.18 16.07
N SER A 53 -0.66 -16.17 16.94
CA SER A 53 -0.11 -17.36 17.57
C SER A 53 -0.45 -17.31 19.06
N SER A 54 -1.15 -18.33 19.56
CA SER A 54 -1.57 -18.43 20.94
C SER A 54 -0.94 -19.65 21.59
N LYS A 55 -0.18 -19.46 22.67
CA LYS A 55 0.41 -20.54 23.46
C LYS A 55 -0.44 -20.78 24.71
N ARG A 56 -0.90 -22.02 24.90
CA ARG A 56 -1.58 -22.48 26.10
C ARG A 56 -0.69 -23.49 26.81
N SER A 57 -0.40 -23.25 28.09
CA SER A 57 0.32 -24.18 28.96
C SER A 57 -0.65 -24.77 29.97
N GLN A 58 -0.60 -26.09 30.16
CA GLN A 58 -1.38 -26.82 31.16
C GLN A 58 -0.44 -27.77 31.90
N VAL A 59 -0.60 -27.93 33.22
CA VAL A 59 0.13 -28.94 33.99
C VAL A 59 -0.85 -30.06 34.33
N MET A 60 -0.57 -31.28 33.90
CA MET A 60 -1.37 -32.47 34.22
C MET A 60 -0.44 -33.55 34.78
N ALA A 61 -0.75 -34.07 35.97
CA ALA A 61 0.04 -35.11 36.64
C ALA A 61 1.55 -34.80 36.74
N GLY A 62 1.90 -33.54 37.02
CA GLY A 62 3.30 -33.07 37.09
C GLY A 62 3.96 -32.77 35.75
N VAL A 63 3.31 -33.09 34.63
CA VAL A 63 3.84 -32.85 33.27
C VAL A 63 3.26 -31.57 32.68
N ARG A 64 4.14 -30.63 32.30
CA ARG A 64 3.75 -29.41 31.58
C ARG A 64 3.50 -29.73 30.10
N LYS A 65 2.24 -29.65 29.68
CA LYS A 65 1.80 -29.73 28.28
C LYS A 65 1.62 -28.34 27.70
N GLU A 66 2.38 -28.04 26.67
CA GLU A 66 2.24 -26.81 25.90
C GLU A 66 1.53 -27.10 24.58
N THR A 67 0.65 -26.20 24.18
CA THR A 67 -0.07 -26.27 22.90
C THR A 67 -0.04 -24.89 22.28
N CYS A 68 0.53 -24.79 21.09
CA CYS A 68 0.56 -23.57 20.31
C CYS A 68 -0.44 -23.69 19.17
N MET A 69 -1.36 -22.73 19.09
CA MET A 69 -2.37 -22.65 18.04
C MET A 69 -2.10 -21.43 17.17
N ASN A 70 -2.18 -21.61 15.85
CA ASN A 70 -1.98 -20.55 14.88
C ASN A 70 -3.33 -20.23 14.19
N ALA A 71 -3.70 -18.96 14.15
CA ALA A 71 -4.88 -18.49 13.45
C ALA A 71 -4.48 -17.42 12.43
N LYS A 72 -5.22 -17.37 11.32
CA LYS A 72 -5.06 -16.36 10.28
C LYS A 72 -6.42 -15.77 10.00
N ILE A 73 -6.55 -14.46 10.19
CA ILE A 73 -7.74 -13.69 9.84
C ILE A 73 -7.39 -12.93 8.58
N ASN A 74 -8.17 -13.13 7.51
CA ASN A 74 -8.05 -12.34 6.29
C ASN A 74 -9.29 -11.45 6.18
N LEU A 75 -9.08 -10.14 6.08
CA LEU A 75 -10.11 -9.16 5.74
C LEU A 75 -9.89 -8.77 4.29
N VAL A 76 -10.84 -9.12 3.44
CA VAL A 76 -10.69 -8.97 1.98
C VAL A 76 -11.76 -8.01 1.48
N ASP A 77 -11.31 -6.90 0.91
CA ASP A 77 -12.15 -5.94 0.21
C ASP A 77 -11.97 -6.15 -1.29
N LEU A 78 -13.03 -6.58 -1.97
CA LEU A 78 -12.97 -6.92 -3.37
C LEU A 78 -13.21 -5.68 -4.24
N ALA A 79 -12.62 -5.66 -5.44
CA ALA A 79 -12.96 -4.69 -6.46
C ALA A 79 -14.46 -4.76 -6.80
N GLY A 80 -14.97 -3.67 -7.37
CA GLY A 80 -16.35 -3.53 -7.81
C GLY A 80 -16.79 -4.69 -8.71
N SER A 81 -17.97 -5.24 -8.44
CA SER A 81 -18.55 -6.37 -9.17
C SER A 81 -19.29 -5.95 -10.45
N GLU A 82 -19.40 -4.64 -10.70
CA GLU A 82 -20.08 -4.09 -11.85
C GLU A 82 -19.37 -4.42 -13.18
N ARG A 83 -20.17 -4.56 -14.23
CA ARG A 83 -19.64 -4.87 -15.56
C ARG A 83 -18.93 -3.65 -16.15
N ALA A 84 -17.76 -3.87 -16.75
CA ALA A 84 -16.99 -2.82 -17.43
C ALA A 84 -17.81 -2.03 -18.48
N SER A 85 -18.80 -2.66 -19.12
CA SER A 85 -19.67 -2.01 -20.10
C SER A 85 -20.55 -0.89 -19.53
N LYS A 86 -20.88 -0.90 -18.23
CA LYS A 86 -21.60 0.19 -17.56
C LYS A 86 -20.71 1.37 -17.18
N THR A 87 -19.38 1.18 -17.20
CA THR A 87 -18.42 2.20 -16.73
C THR A 87 -18.03 3.23 -17.80
N GLY A 88 -18.45 3.04 -19.06
CA GLY A 88 -18.11 3.94 -20.18
C GLY A 88 -16.61 4.00 -20.51
N ALA A 89 -15.80 3.07 -20.01
CA ALA A 89 -14.34 3.09 -20.15
C ALA A 89 -13.87 2.73 -21.57
N THR A 90 -12.97 3.54 -22.14
CA THR A 90 -12.36 3.32 -23.47
C THR A 90 -10.83 3.20 -23.38
N GLY A 91 -10.20 2.60 -24.41
CA GLY A 91 -8.73 2.50 -24.51
C GLY A 91 -8.07 1.63 -23.43
N ASP A 92 -6.98 2.10 -22.82
CA ASP A 92 -6.24 1.35 -21.80
C ASP A 92 -7.05 1.08 -20.53
N ARG A 93 -8.05 1.94 -20.23
CA ARG A 93 -9.01 1.70 -19.13
C ARG A 93 -9.88 0.45 -19.36
N LEU A 94 -10.15 0.09 -20.62
CA LEU A 94 -10.89 -1.13 -20.95
C LEU A 94 -10.02 -2.38 -20.75
N LYS A 95 -8.74 -2.32 -21.11
CA LYS A 95 -7.78 -3.43 -20.88
C LYS A 95 -7.57 -3.68 -19.39
N GLU A 96 -7.45 -2.61 -18.59
CA GLU A 96 -7.36 -2.69 -17.13
C GLU A 96 -8.64 -3.26 -16.52
N GLY A 97 -9.81 -2.73 -16.91
CA GLY A 97 -11.11 -3.26 -16.48
C GLY A 97 -11.30 -4.74 -16.82
N ALA A 98 -10.76 -5.21 -17.96
CA ALA A 98 -10.77 -6.62 -18.32
C ALA A 98 -9.91 -7.49 -17.39
N ALA A 99 -8.73 -6.99 -16.97
CA ALA A 99 -7.85 -7.71 -16.03
C ALA A 99 -8.46 -7.83 -14.62
N ILE A 100 -9.17 -6.80 -14.17
CA ILE A 100 -9.85 -6.79 -12.86
C ILE A 100 -11.03 -7.77 -12.89
N ASN A 101 -11.86 -7.67 -13.94
CA ASN A 101 -12.96 -8.59 -14.16
C ASN A 101 -12.48 -10.04 -14.33
N LYS A 102 -11.25 -10.29 -14.81
CA LYS A 102 -10.68 -11.64 -14.87
C LYS A 102 -10.59 -12.27 -13.47
N SER A 103 -10.14 -11.53 -12.47
CA SER A 103 -10.02 -12.05 -11.10
C SER A 103 -11.38 -12.33 -10.44
N LEU A 104 -12.38 -11.46 -10.63
CA LEU A 104 -13.75 -11.66 -10.14
C LEU A 104 -14.48 -12.76 -10.91
N SER A 105 -14.25 -12.87 -12.22
CA SER A 105 -14.79 -13.97 -13.04
C SER A 105 -14.20 -15.32 -12.62
N ALA A 106 -12.89 -15.38 -12.39
CA ALA A 106 -12.24 -16.58 -11.84
C ALA A 106 -12.81 -16.95 -10.47
N LEU A 107 -13.04 -15.96 -9.59
CA LEU A 107 -13.69 -16.16 -8.30
C LEU A 107 -15.12 -16.72 -8.47
N GLY A 108 -15.89 -16.17 -9.41
CA GLY A 108 -17.22 -16.66 -9.75
C GLY A 108 -17.20 -18.10 -10.26
N ASN A 109 -16.24 -18.46 -11.11
CA ASN A 109 -16.08 -19.83 -11.59
C ASN A 109 -15.75 -20.81 -10.45
N VAL A 110 -14.83 -20.44 -9.56
CA VAL A 110 -14.51 -21.22 -8.35
C VAL A 110 -15.76 -21.44 -7.50
N ILE A 111 -16.53 -20.38 -7.22
CA ILE A 111 -17.76 -20.47 -6.42
C ILE A 111 -18.81 -21.35 -7.08
N ASN A 112 -19.05 -21.17 -8.38
CA ASN A 112 -20.02 -21.97 -9.13
C ASN A 112 -19.66 -23.46 -9.10
N MET A 113 -18.37 -23.80 -9.29
CA MET A 113 -17.93 -25.19 -9.26
C MET A 113 -18.01 -25.79 -7.87
N LEU A 114 -17.61 -25.05 -6.83
CA LEU A 114 -17.73 -25.50 -5.44
C LEU A 114 -19.20 -25.68 -5.01
N ALA A 115 -20.09 -24.78 -5.42
CA ALA A 115 -21.51 -24.86 -5.12
C ALA A 115 -22.20 -26.02 -5.86
N SER A 116 -21.73 -26.37 -7.06
CA SER A 116 -22.29 -27.45 -7.89
C SER A 116 -21.65 -28.82 -7.65
N THR A 117 -20.64 -28.91 -6.77
CA THR A 117 -19.97 -30.18 -6.45
C THR A 117 -20.90 -31.03 -5.59
N ASP A 118 -21.83 -31.70 -6.25
CA ASP A 118 -22.73 -32.66 -5.64
C ASP A 118 -21.91 -33.85 -5.13
N LYS A 119 -22.10 -34.23 -3.86
CA LYS A 119 -21.27 -35.23 -3.15
C LYS A 119 -21.37 -36.65 -3.76
N THR A 120 -22.26 -36.85 -4.72
CA THR A 120 -22.63 -38.13 -5.33
C THR A 120 -21.79 -38.48 -6.56
N ARG A 121 -21.11 -37.52 -7.20
CA ARG A 121 -20.20 -37.81 -8.30
C ARG A 121 -18.85 -38.26 -7.76
N LYS A 122 -18.50 -39.53 -8.01
CA LYS A 122 -17.18 -40.12 -7.76
C LYS A 122 -16.11 -39.37 -8.55
N GLY A 123 -15.58 -38.29 -7.97
CA GLY A 123 -14.46 -37.53 -8.52
C GLY A 123 -14.45 -36.11 -7.96
N LYS A 124 -13.34 -35.70 -7.35
CA LYS A 124 -13.13 -34.29 -6.99
C LYS A 124 -12.99 -33.50 -8.28
N ALA A 125 -14.01 -32.76 -8.69
CA ALA A 125 -13.90 -31.82 -9.79
C ALA A 125 -12.72 -30.88 -9.53
N HIS A 126 -11.85 -30.71 -10.52
CA HIS A 126 -10.71 -29.80 -10.41
C HIS A 126 -11.22 -28.36 -10.27
N ILE A 127 -10.93 -27.70 -9.14
CA ILE A 127 -11.31 -26.31 -8.91
C ILE A 127 -10.16 -25.38 -9.39
N PRO A 128 -10.42 -24.36 -10.22
CA PRO A 128 -9.39 -23.68 -10.98
C PRO A 128 -8.87 -22.47 -10.19
N TYR A 129 -8.40 -22.71 -8.96
CA TYR A 129 -7.88 -21.64 -8.10
C TYR A 129 -6.72 -20.88 -8.75
N ARG A 130 -6.02 -21.49 -9.72
CA ARG A 130 -4.86 -20.92 -10.41
C ARG A 130 -5.19 -19.85 -11.45
N ASP A 131 -6.46 -19.69 -11.83
CA ASP A 131 -6.88 -18.77 -12.90
C ASP A 131 -6.67 -17.28 -12.53
N SER A 132 -6.55 -16.97 -11.23
CA SER A 132 -6.18 -15.64 -10.75
C SER A 132 -5.35 -15.69 -9.47
N LYS A 133 -4.54 -14.64 -9.22
CA LYS A 133 -3.79 -14.50 -7.95
C LYS A 133 -4.76 -14.45 -6.74
N LEU A 134 -5.90 -13.79 -6.89
CA LEU A 134 -6.94 -13.69 -5.86
C LEU A 134 -7.48 -15.07 -5.46
N THR A 135 -7.91 -15.89 -6.43
CA THR A 135 -8.44 -17.23 -6.16
C THR A 135 -7.41 -18.17 -5.56
N ARG A 136 -6.11 -17.98 -5.86
CA ARG A 136 -5.02 -18.70 -5.19
C ARG A 136 -4.90 -18.27 -3.74
N LEU A 137 -4.91 -16.96 -3.47
CA LEU A 137 -4.83 -16.43 -2.10
C LEU A 137 -6.02 -16.89 -1.24
N LEU A 138 -7.21 -16.95 -1.85
CA LEU A 138 -8.46 -17.34 -1.19
C LEU A 138 -8.74 -18.85 -1.21
N GLN A 139 -7.81 -19.67 -1.71
CA GLN A 139 -8.00 -21.12 -1.83
C GLN A 139 -8.34 -21.79 -0.49
N GLU A 140 -7.77 -21.32 0.62
CA GLU A 140 -8.13 -21.83 1.95
C GLU A 140 -9.51 -21.35 2.42
N SER A 141 -9.96 -20.19 1.95
CA SER A 141 -11.23 -19.56 2.33
C SER A 141 -12.43 -20.15 1.57
N LEU A 142 -12.22 -20.69 0.36
CA LEU A 142 -13.29 -21.29 -0.44
C LEU A 142 -13.07 -22.79 -0.55
N GLY A 143 -13.86 -23.59 0.18
CA GLY A 143 -13.76 -25.06 0.19
C GLY A 143 -12.55 -25.63 0.95
N GLY A 144 -11.79 -24.79 1.65
CA GLY A 144 -10.58 -25.15 2.38
C GLY A 144 -10.74 -25.18 3.92
N ASN A 145 -9.62 -24.98 4.62
CA ASN A 145 -9.57 -24.90 6.07
C ASN A 145 -9.67 -23.44 6.54
N SER A 146 -10.88 -22.89 6.52
CA SER A 146 -11.15 -21.52 6.98
C SER A 146 -12.60 -21.36 7.41
N LEU A 147 -12.83 -20.57 8.46
CA LEU A 147 -14.16 -20.04 8.77
C LEU A 147 -14.37 -18.81 7.89
N THR A 148 -15.28 -18.90 6.93
CA THR A 148 -15.43 -17.87 5.89
C THR A 148 -16.80 -17.23 5.96
N VAL A 149 -16.80 -15.91 6.04
CA VAL A 149 -18.00 -15.07 6.02
C VAL A 149 -17.91 -14.20 4.77
N MET A 150 -18.99 -14.18 4.00
CA MET A 150 -19.13 -13.29 2.85
C MET A 150 -20.14 -12.19 3.20
N ILE A 151 -19.75 -10.94 3.02
CA ILE A 151 -20.63 -9.78 3.16
C ILE A 151 -20.97 -9.30 1.75
N ALA A 152 -22.24 -9.38 1.39
CA ALA A 152 -22.75 -8.91 0.11
C ALA A 152 -23.32 -7.51 0.27
N ALA A 153 -22.57 -6.49 -0.15
CA ALA A 153 -23.03 -5.10 -0.15
C ALA A 153 -23.90 -4.84 -1.39
N ILE A 154 -25.12 -4.33 -1.18
CA ILE A 154 -26.08 -4.03 -2.24
C ILE A 154 -26.59 -2.60 -2.11
N SER A 155 -27.04 -2.03 -3.24
CA SER A 155 -27.65 -0.70 -3.26
C SER A 155 -29.18 -0.84 -3.36
N PRO A 156 -29.95 -0.06 -2.57
CA PRO A 156 -31.41 -0.05 -2.65
C PRO A 156 -31.95 0.76 -3.85
N ALA A 157 -31.08 1.44 -4.60
CA ALA A 157 -31.49 2.30 -5.70
C ALA A 157 -31.99 1.48 -6.90
N ASP A 158 -33.03 1.97 -7.56
CA ASP A 158 -33.68 1.35 -8.72
C ASP A 158 -32.74 1.16 -9.91
N TYR A 159 -31.92 2.16 -10.22
CA TYR A 159 -30.93 2.09 -11.31
C TYR A 159 -29.83 1.03 -11.07
N ASN A 160 -29.67 0.54 -9.83
CA ASN A 160 -28.72 -0.51 -9.46
C ASN A 160 -29.36 -1.90 -9.35
N TYR A 161 -30.66 -2.05 -9.67
CA TYR A 161 -31.41 -3.29 -9.47
C TYR A 161 -30.71 -4.54 -10.04
N GLU A 162 -30.22 -4.46 -11.29
CA GLU A 162 -29.56 -5.59 -11.95
C GLU A 162 -28.26 -6.03 -11.26
N GLU A 163 -27.46 -5.07 -10.77
CA GLU A 163 -26.20 -5.37 -10.07
C GLU A 163 -26.49 -5.93 -8.68
N SER A 164 -27.45 -5.35 -7.95
CA SER A 164 -27.90 -5.85 -6.66
C SER A 164 -28.44 -7.28 -6.76
N LEU A 165 -29.25 -7.59 -7.78
CA LEU A 165 -29.73 -8.94 -8.04
C LEU A 165 -28.57 -9.91 -8.36
N SER A 166 -27.62 -9.47 -9.19
CA SER A 166 -26.44 -10.27 -9.54
C SER A 166 -25.61 -10.62 -8.30
N THR A 167 -25.38 -9.65 -7.42
CA THR A 167 -24.68 -9.82 -6.14
C THR A 167 -25.41 -10.80 -5.21
N LEU A 168 -26.75 -10.71 -5.11
CA LEU A 168 -27.54 -11.63 -4.30
C LEU A 168 -27.50 -13.07 -4.82
N VAL A 169 -27.60 -13.25 -6.15
CA VAL A 169 -27.47 -14.58 -6.79
C VAL A 169 -26.09 -15.16 -6.51
N TYR A 170 -25.04 -14.34 -6.60
CA TYR A 170 -23.68 -14.74 -6.31
C TYR A 170 -23.51 -15.19 -4.85
N ALA A 171 -23.99 -14.39 -3.89
CA ALA A 171 -23.97 -14.70 -2.47
C ALA A 171 -24.75 -15.98 -2.14
N ASN A 172 -25.90 -16.19 -2.79
CA ASN A 172 -26.69 -17.40 -2.63
C ASN A 172 -25.95 -18.66 -3.08
N ARG A 173 -25.14 -18.59 -4.15
CA ARG A 173 -24.27 -19.71 -4.57
C ARG A 173 -23.14 -19.94 -3.57
N ALA A 174 -22.50 -18.86 -3.12
CA ALA A 174 -21.42 -18.94 -2.13
C ALA A 174 -21.88 -19.60 -0.82
N LYS A 175 -23.12 -19.35 -0.39
CA LYS A 175 -23.74 -19.97 0.80
C LYS A 175 -23.75 -21.51 0.76
N SER A 176 -23.79 -22.11 -0.42
CA SER A 176 -23.82 -23.58 -0.57
C SER A 176 -22.44 -24.24 -0.39
N ILE A 177 -21.36 -23.46 -0.37
CA ILE A 177 -19.99 -23.95 -0.22
C ILE A 177 -19.78 -24.44 1.21
N LYS A 178 -19.20 -25.64 1.35
CA LYS A 178 -18.85 -26.22 2.65
C LYS A 178 -17.34 -26.26 2.83
N ASN A 179 -16.85 -25.56 3.84
CA ASN A 179 -15.44 -25.59 4.23
C ASN A 179 -15.15 -26.77 5.17
N ALA A 180 -13.92 -27.27 5.14
CA ALA A 180 -13.43 -28.36 5.98
C ALA A 180 -12.50 -27.81 7.07
N THR A 181 -13.09 -27.14 8.06
CA THR A 181 -12.35 -26.43 9.11
C THR A 181 -11.75 -27.36 10.15
N LYS A 182 -10.48 -27.15 10.49
CA LYS A 182 -9.70 -27.86 11.50
C LYS A 182 -8.90 -26.85 12.31
N LYS A 183 -8.69 -27.14 13.60
CA LYS A 183 -7.82 -26.31 14.45
C LYS A 183 -6.38 -26.44 13.95
N ASN A 184 -5.69 -25.31 13.72
CA ASN A 184 -4.29 -25.33 13.30
C ASN A 184 -3.41 -25.38 14.54
N GLU A 185 -2.93 -26.58 14.85
CA GLU A 185 -1.88 -26.79 15.83
C GLU A 185 -0.52 -26.59 15.18
N ASP A 186 0.38 -25.93 15.89
CA ASP A 186 1.77 -25.76 15.46
C ASP A 186 2.46 -27.12 15.41
N ILE A 187 2.97 -27.50 14.23
CA ILE A 187 3.61 -28.80 14.00
C ILE A 187 4.87 -28.94 14.87
N ASN A 188 5.66 -27.87 14.99
CA ASN A 188 6.89 -27.91 15.79
C ASN A 188 6.56 -28.06 17.27
N GLU A 189 5.54 -27.37 17.77
CA GLU A 189 5.10 -27.52 19.16
C GLU A 189 4.50 -28.91 19.42
N LYS A 190 3.78 -29.46 18.45
CA LYS A 190 3.27 -30.83 18.52
C LYS A 190 4.41 -31.85 18.62
N ILE A 191 5.44 -31.73 17.78
CA ILE A 191 6.63 -32.58 17.82
C ILE A 191 7.37 -32.42 19.16
N ILE A 192 7.60 -31.18 19.62
CA ILE A 192 8.22 -30.91 20.92
C ILE A 192 7.44 -31.59 22.05
N ARG A 193 6.11 -31.51 22.02
CA ARG A 193 5.26 -32.17 23.01
C ARG A 193 5.38 -33.69 22.97
N GLU A 194 5.31 -34.30 21.78
CA GLU A 194 5.43 -35.75 21.60
C GLU A 194 6.80 -36.27 22.06
N LEU A 195 7.88 -35.56 21.73
CA LEU A 195 9.24 -35.90 22.17
C LEU A 195 9.38 -35.78 23.69
N ARG A 196 8.84 -34.73 24.31
CA ARG A 196 8.85 -34.57 25.77
C ARG A 196 8.08 -35.68 26.48
N GLU A 197 6.92 -36.06 25.95
CA GLU A 197 6.13 -37.18 26.49
C GLU A 197 6.87 -38.52 26.37
N GLU A 198 7.63 -38.72 25.28
CA GLU A 198 8.41 -39.94 25.09
C GLU A 198 9.64 -40.01 26.00
N ILE A 199 10.37 -38.90 26.16
CA ILE A 199 11.48 -38.80 27.13
C ILE A 199 10.98 -39.14 28.54
N GLU A 200 9.83 -38.62 28.95
CA GLU A 200 9.28 -38.88 30.28
C GLU A 200 8.91 -40.36 30.48
N LYS A 201 8.29 -41.00 29.47
CA LYS A 201 8.04 -42.46 29.52
C LYS A 201 9.32 -43.26 29.64
N LEU A 202 10.34 -42.94 28.83
CA LEU A 202 11.62 -43.63 28.85
C LEU A 202 12.33 -43.47 30.21
N ARG A 203 12.30 -42.26 30.79
CA ARG A 203 12.82 -42.00 32.14
C ARG A 203 12.11 -42.85 33.21
N GLN A 204 10.79 -42.99 33.13
CA GLN A 204 10.03 -43.84 34.05
C GLN A 204 10.32 -45.33 33.88
N MET A 205 10.57 -45.80 32.65
CA MET A 205 10.95 -47.18 32.37
C MET A 205 12.35 -47.50 32.91
N VAL A 206 13.31 -46.58 32.77
CA VAL A 206 14.66 -46.71 33.35
C VAL A 206 14.63 -46.70 34.89
N ALA A 207 13.70 -45.95 35.50
CA ALA A 207 13.56 -45.87 36.95
C ALA A 207 12.91 -47.12 37.61
N ARG A 208 12.29 -48.02 36.83
CA ARG A 208 11.69 -49.27 37.35
C ARG A 208 12.66 -50.45 37.17
N PRO A 209 13.23 -51.04 38.24
CA PRO A 209 14.36 -51.98 38.15
C PRO A 209 13.96 -53.44 37.81
N THR A 210 12.81 -53.68 37.19
CA THR A 210 12.37 -55.04 36.85
C THR A 210 12.71 -55.39 35.40
N SER A 211 13.84 -56.09 35.25
CA SER A 211 14.23 -57.00 34.15
C SER A 211 14.15 -56.49 32.70
N ALA A 212 15.34 -56.26 32.12
CA ALA A 212 15.68 -56.39 30.70
C ALA A 212 14.99 -55.46 29.68
N SER A 213 14.90 -54.17 29.99
CA SER A 213 14.64 -53.14 28.97
C SER A 213 15.82 -52.18 28.90
N SER A 214 16.57 -52.27 27.81
CA SER A 214 17.65 -51.36 27.43
C SER A 214 17.07 -50.01 27.03
N GLY A 215 16.65 -49.19 27.99
CA GLY A 215 16.39 -47.77 27.74
C GLY A 215 17.70 -47.11 27.32
N ASN A 216 17.90 -46.89 26.02
CA ASN A 216 19.16 -46.40 25.47
C ASN A 216 19.34 -44.91 25.85
N PRO A 217 20.24 -44.54 26.78
CA PRO A 217 20.39 -43.15 27.24
C PRO A 217 20.76 -42.20 26.10
N GLU A 218 21.44 -42.73 25.09
CA GLU A 218 21.83 -42.03 23.86
C GLU A 218 20.61 -41.55 23.06
N MET A 219 19.52 -42.35 23.00
CA MET A 219 18.31 -41.98 22.28
C MET A 219 17.52 -40.85 22.99
N MET A 220 17.52 -40.83 24.32
CA MET A 220 16.95 -39.71 25.08
C MET A 220 17.74 -38.41 24.84
N GLY A 221 19.07 -38.48 24.83
CA GLY A 221 19.92 -37.33 24.51
C GLY A 221 19.65 -36.74 23.12
N GLN A 222 19.49 -37.60 22.11
CA GLN A 222 19.14 -37.17 20.74
C GLN A 222 17.76 -36.49 20.68
N MET A 223 16.77 -36.98 21.44
CA MET A 223 15.44 -36.36 21.52
C MET A 223 15.50 -34.99 22.21
N GLU A 224 16.27 -34.87 23.31
CA GLU A 224 16.48 -33.60 24.01
C GLU A 224 17.18 -32.57 23.12
N GLU A 225 18.19 -32.98 22.36
CA GLU A 225 18.86 -32.13 21.36
C GLU A 225 17.90 -31.68 20.26
N THR A 226 17.05 -32.58 19.76
CA THR A 226 16.04 -32.25 18.75
C THR A 226 15.06 -31.20 19.25
N ILE A 227 14.59 -31.32 20.51
CA ILE A 227 13.74 -30.31 21.15
C ILE A 227 14.47 -28.97 21.21
N ALA A 228 15.71 -28.95 21.70
CA ALA A 228 16.49 -27.72 21.82
C ALA A 228 16.71 -27.04 20.46
N ASN A 229 16.95 -27.82 19.40
CA ASN A 229 17.11 -27.29 18.04
C ASN A 229 15.81 -26.69 17.50
N LEU A 230 14.65 -27.35 17.70
CA LEU A 230 13.34 -26.82 17.30
C LEU A 230 12.97 -25.54 18.06
N GLU A 231 13.24 -25.49 19.36
CA GLU A 231 13.01 -24.30 20.18
C GLU A 231 13.90 -23.14 19.75
N ARG A 232 15.19 -23.39 19.48
CA ARG A 232 16.13 -22.38 18.98
C ARG A 232 15.71 -21.84 17.62
N ALA A 233 15.32 -22.71 16.68
CA ALA A 233 14.86 -22.29 15.36
C ALA A 233 13.59 -21.42 15.44
N LYS A 234 12.66 -21.75 16.34
CA LYS A 234 11.45 -20.97 16.58
C LYS A 234 11.78 -19.59 17.16
N GLN A 235 12.69 -19.53 18.13
CA GLN A 235 13.13 -18.28 18.75
C GLN A 235 13.83 -17.37 17.73
N GLN A 236 14.77 -17.91 16.96
CA GLN A 236 15.47 -17.17 15.90
C GLN A 236 14.49 -16.63 14.84
N SER A 237 13.51 -17.43 14.43
CA SER A 237 12.48 -16.97 13.49
C SER A 237 11.63 -15.82 14.03
N TRP A 238 11.36 -15.81 15.34
CA TRP A 238 10.62 -14.73 15.98
C TRP A 238 11.46 -13.46 16.11
N GLU A 239 12.72 -13.58 16.55
CA GLU A 239 13.66 -12.47 16.66
C GLU A 239 13.90 -11.79 15.31
N GLU A 240 14.06 -12.57 14.25
CA GLU A 240 14.22 -12.01 12.90
C GLU A 240 12.97 -11.23 12.45
N LYS A 241 11.76 -11.71 12.77
CA LYS A 241 10.53 -10.96 12.49
C LYS A 241 10.46 -9.64 13.25
N GLN A 242 10.89 -9.62 14.52
CA GLN A 242 10.95 -8.39 15.30
C GLN A 242 11.95 -7.40 14.70
N ARG A 243 13.15 -7.88 14.35
CA ARG A 243 14.19 -7.07 13.72
C ARG A 243 13.74 -6.47 12.38
N LEU A 244 13.13 -7.28 11.52
CA LEU A 244 12.60 -6.81 10.24
C LEU A 244 11.47 -5.79 10.45
N THR A 245 10.63 -5.99 11.45
CA THR A 245 9.57 -5.01 11.79
C THR A 245 10.17 -3.65 12.15
N GLU A 246 11.19 -3.63 13.01
CA GLU A 246 11.88 -2.40 13.40
C GLU A 246 12.56 -1.72 12.20
N LEU A 247 13.18 -2.50 11.31
CA LEU A 247 13.79 -1.99 10.09
C LEU A 247 12.76 -1.32 9.17
N TYR A 248 11.66 -2.00 8.88
CA TYR A 248 10.57 -1.45 8.06
C TYR A 248 9.95 -0.21 8.69
N GLU A 249 9.78 -0.19 10.01
CA GLU A 249 9.25 1.00 10.69
C GLU A 249 10.21 2.18 10.61
N HIS A 250 11.51 1.95 10.80
CA HIS A 250 12.53 2.99 10.68
C HIS A 250 12.63 3.55 9.25
N GLU A 251 12.69 2.67 8.25
CA GLU A 251 12.70 3.07 6.84
C GLU A 251 11.44 3.89 6.49
N ARG A 252 10.28 3.44 6.93
CA ARG A 252 9.01 4.14 6.71
C ARG A 252 8.95 5.49 7.40
N GLN A 253 9.48 5.61 8.62
CA GLN A 253 9.59 6.91 9.31
C GLN A 253 10.48 7.88 8.54
N ASN A 254 11.60 7.41 8.00
CA ASN A 254 12.48 8.22 7.17
C ASN A 254 11.79 8.68 5.89
N SER A 255 11.08 7.79 5.22
CA SER A 255 10.30 8.14 4.02
C SER A 255 9.24 9.20 4.31
N LEU A 256 8.46 9.05 5.39
CA LEU A 256 7.46 10.04 5.81
C LEU A 256 8.08 11.38 6.22
N ALA A 257 9.22 11.36 6.90
CA ALA A 257 9.93 12.58 7.29
C ALA A 257 10.45 13.31 6.05
N ASN A 258 10.98 12.59 5.07
CA ASN A 258 11.45 13.14 3.80
C ASN A 258 10.28 13.70 2.98
N GLU A 259 9.17 12.99 2.88
CA GLU A 259 7.96 13.48 2.21
C GLU A 259 7.46 14.80 2.83
N LYS A 260 7.38 14.88 4.16
CA LYS A 260 7.00 16.12 4.86
C LYS A 260 7.95 17.28 4.58
N LYS A 261 9.26 17.01 4.53
CA LYS A 261 10.27 18.04 4.21
C LYS A 261 10.07 18.56 2.78
N ILE A 262 9.89 17.66 1.82
CA ILE A 262 9.67 18.04 0.41
C ILE A 262 8.38 18.83 0.27
N LEU A 263 7.28 18.38 0.89
CA LEU A 263 6.00 19.08 0.85
C LEU A 263 6.11 20.49 1.47
N GLY A 264 6.81 20.62 2.60
CA GLY A 264 7.05 21.90 3.25
C GLY A 264 7.92 22.85 2.41
N PHE A 265 8.97 22.32 1.76
CA PHE A 265 9.79 23.08 0.83
C PHE A 265 8.98 23.55 -0.38
N MET A 266 8.25 22.64 -1.03
CA MET A 266 7.35 22.97 -2.15
C MET A 266 6.33 24.06 -1.78
N GLN A 267 5.75 24.00 -0.57
CA GLN A 267 4.81 25.01 -0.11
C GLN A 267 5.47 26.39 0.04
N THR A 268 6.72 26.41 0.52
CA THR A 268 7.52 27.65 0.65
C THR A 268 7.82 28.23 -0.72
N VAL A 269 8.29 27.42 -1.67
CA VAL A 269 8.56 27.85 -3.06
C VAL A 269 7.27 28.33 -3.75
N LYS A 270 6.13 27.65 -3.52
CA LYS A 270 4.81 28.10 -4.02
C LYS A 270 4.43 29.48 -3.48
N GLN A 271 4.71 29.74 -2.21
CA GLN A 271 4.43 31.02 -1.58
C GLN A 271 5.33 32.13 -2.15
N GLU A 272 6.64 31.89 -2.26
CA GLU A 272 7.59 32.82 -2.87
C GLU A 272 7.18 33.17 -4.31
N LYS A 273 6.84 32.17 -5.13
CA LYS A 273 6.32 32.35 -6.49
C LYS A 273 5.10 33.28 -6.49
N MET A 274 4.15 33.05 -5.59
CA MET A 274 2.94 33.85 -5.50
C MET A 274 3.25 35.32 -5.16
N ASP A 275 4.19 35.55 -4.24
CA ASP A 275 4.54 36.90 -3.82
C ASP A 275 5.36 37.65 -4.88
N ILE A 276 6.24 36.97 -5.62
CA ILE A 276 6.90 37.53 -6.80
C ILE A 276 5.87 37.89 -7.88
N MET A 277 4.90 37.01 -8.16
CA MET A 277 3.83 37.31 -9.12
C MET A 277 3.01 38.54 -8.73
N LYS A 278 2.69 38.71 -7.43
CA LYS A 278 2.01 39.92 -6.93
C LYS A 278 2.86 41.18 -7.16
N LYS A 279 4.16 41.14 -6.84
CA LYS A 279 5.09 42.27 -7.05
C LYS A 279 5.20 42.65 -8.53
N ILE A 280 5.36 41.67 -9.42
CA ILE A 280 5.39 41.89 -10.88
C ILE A 280 4.10 42.58 -11.34
N LYS A 281 2.93 42.09 -10.89
CA LYS A 281 1.64 42.68 -11.27
C LYS A 281 1.53 44.14 -10.81
N LEU A 282 1.97 44.45 -9.60
CA LEU A 282 1.96 45.81 -9.05
C LEU A 282 2.90 46.75 -9.86
N LEU A 283 4.12 46.32 -10.14
CA LEU A 283 5.07 47.09 -10.94
C LEU A 283 4.58 47.30 -12.38
N GLN A 284 3.91 46.33 -12.98
CA GLN A 284 3.29 46.49 -14.30
C GLN A 284 2.20 47.57 -14.29
N GLN A 285 1.36 47.60 -13.25
CA GLN A 285 0.33 48.63 -13.08
C GLN A 285 0.96 50.02 -12.90
N LYS A 286 1.96 50.14 -12.02
CA LYS A 286 2.70 51.38 -11.78
C LYS A 286 3.38 51.89 -13.05
N LYS A 287 4.04 50.99 -13.80
CA LYS A 287 4.67 51.31 -15.10
C LYS A 287 3.64 51.81 -16.12
N ALA A 288 2.46 51.19 -16.20
CA ALA A 288 1.41 51.62 -17.11
C ALA A 288 0.90 53.03 -16.75
N GLN A 289 0.74 53.32 -15.46
CA GLN A 289 0.35 54.63 -14.98
C GLN A 289 1.41 55.70 -15.26
N LEU A 290 2.67 55.47 -14.86
CA LEU A 290 3.80 56.36 -15.16
C LEU A 290 3.96 56.62 -16.67
N SER A 291 3.75 55.59 -17.50
CA SER A 291 3.81 55.73 -18.96
C SER A 291 2.69 56.62 -19.51
N LYS A 292 1.50 56.60 -18.89
CA LYS A 292 0.38 57.48 -19.25
C LYS A 292 0.67 58.93 -18.85
N GLU A 293 1.14 59.14 -17.62
CA GLU A 293 1.53 60.46 -17.11
C GLU A 293 2.67 61.07 -17.93
N MET A 294 3.65 60.27 -18.35
CA MET A 294 4.72 60.69 -19.27
C MET A 294 4.17 61.20 -20.61
N ARG A 295 3.21 60.47 -21.23
CA ARG A 295 2.60 60.91 -22.50
C ARG A 295 1.85 62.23 -22.34
N GLN A 296 1.13 62.39 -21.23
CA GLN A 296 0.42 63.62 -20.91
C GLN A 296 1.39 64.79 -20.71
N GLY A 297 2.48 64.58 -19.95
CA GLY A 297 3.51 65.59 -19.74
C GLY A 297 4.21 66.02 -21.04
N VAL A 298 4.56 65.07 -21.91
CA VAL A 298 5.15 65.37 -23.23
C VAL A 298 4.17 66.13 -24.12
N GLN A 299 2.89 65.75 -24.14
CA GLN A 299 1.86 66.49 -24.90
C GLN A 299 1.68 67.92 -24.37
N ALA A 300 1.62 68.10 -23.05
CA ALA A 300 1.53 69.43 -22.44
C ALA A 300 2.73 70.31 -22.82
N PHE A 301 3.96 69.75 -22.76
CA PHE A 301 5.18 70.43 -23.19
C PHE A 301 5.13 70.85 -24.67
N GLN A 302 4.57 70.02 -25.56
CA GLN A 302 4.45 70.32 -26.99
C GLN A 302 3.37 71.38 -27.30
N GLN A 303 2.35 71.51 -26.45
CA GLN A 303 1.24 72.46 -26.66
C GLN A 303 1.52 73.86 -26.09
N MET A 304 2.53 74.03 -25.25
CA MET A 304 2.96 75.32 -24.70
C MET A 304 3.57 76.23 -25.78
N LYS A 305 2.81 77.25 -26.22
CA LYS A 305 3.22 78.23 -27.25
C LYS A 305 3.78 79.55 -26.68
N THR A 306 3.47 79.94 -25.45
CA THR A 306 3.73 81.29 -24.91
C THR A 306 3.96 81.30 -23.39
N GLU A 307 5.03 80.68 -22.90
CA GLU A 307 5.34 80.58 -21.45
C GLU A 307 6.78 80.99 -21.10
N THR A 308 7.01 81.27 -19.82
CA THR A 308 8.32 81.71 -19.32
C THR A 308 9.34 80.57 -19.32
N PRO A 309 10.65 80.86 -19.52
CA PRO A 309 11.70 79.83 -19.53
C PRO A 309 11.71 78.91 -18.31
N ARG A 310 11.27 79.42 -17.14
CA ARG A 310 11.20 78.67 -15.88
C ARG A 310 10.16 77.55 -15.89
N GLU A 311 8.97 77.78 -16.44
CA GLU A 311 7.88 76.79 -16.48
C GLU A 311 8.26 75.61 -17.38
N LYS A 312 8.88 75.92 -18.52
CA LYS A 312 9.40 74.93 -19.46
C LYS A 312 10.52 74.07 -18.85
N GLN A 313 11.38 74.69 -18.05
CA GLN A 313 12.48 74.01 -17.36
C GLN A 313 11.96 73.06 -16.26
N HIS A 314 10.96 73.50 -15.49
CA HIS A 314 10.30 72.66 -14.47
C HIS A 314 9.61 71.44 -15.07
N LEU A 315 8.87 71.59 -16.18
CA LEU A 315 8.24 70.46 -16.87
C LEU A 315 9.27 69.45 -17.41
N MET A 316 10.41 69.95 -17.88
CA MET A 316 11.49 69.11 -18.40
C MET A 316 12.14 68.29 -17.29
N GLU A 317 12.38 68.88 -16.11
CA GLU A 317 12.85 68.16 -14.92
C GLU A 317 11.87 67.07 -14.47
N GLU A 318 10.57 67.35 -14.53
CA GLU A 318 9.52 66.37 -14.20
C GLU A 318 9.51 65.17 -15.17
N ILE A 319 9.67 65.42 -16.47
CA ILE A 319 9.75 64.38 -17.51
C ILE A 319 11.03 63.53 -17.32
N GLU A 320 12.18 64.16 -17.06
CA GLU A 320 13.44 63.45 -16.84
C GLU A 320 13.39 62.58 -15.58
N SER A 321 12.78 63.09 -14.49
CA SER A 321 12.54 62.35 -13.25
C SER A 321 11.64 61.12 -13.47
N ARG A 322 10.50 61.29 -14.16
CA ARG A 322 9.59 60.18 -14.49
C ARG A 322 10.25 59.13 -15.40
N LYS A 323 11.10 59.56 -16.35
CA LYS A 323 11.88 58.69 -17.22
C LYS A 323 12.89 57.85 -16.42
N SER A 324 13.58 58.47 -15.45
CA SER A 324 14.48 57.75 -14.54
C SER A 324 13.74 56.66 -13.76
N LEU A 325 12.59 56.99 -13.17
CA LEU A 325 11.73 56.03 -12.46
C LEU A 325 11.27 54.86 -13.34
N LEU A 326 10.90 55.12 -14.60
CA LEU A 326 10.52 54.08 -15.55
C LEU A 326 11.66 53.12 -15.91
N ILE A 327 12.91 53.61 -15.93
CA ILE A 327 14.10 52.78 -16.15
C ILE A 327 14.32 51.89 -14.93
N THR A 328 14.27 52.45 -13.72
CA THR A 328 14.41 51.68 -12.47
C THR A 328 13.33 50.60 -12.35
N ASP A 329 12.05 50.95 -12.54
CA ASP A 329 10.94 49.99 -12.49
C ASP A 329 11.07 48.90 -13.57
N ARG A 330 11.63 49.23 -14.76
CA ARG A 330 11.90 48.25 -15.82
C ARG A 330 12.98 47.26 -15.41
N ASP A 331 14.07 47.74 -14.84
CA ASP A 331 15.20 46.91 -14.47
C ASP A 331 14.83 45.99 -13.27
N GLU A 332 14.07 46.50 -12.29
CA GLU A 332 13.50 45.70 -11.21
C GLU A 332 12.52 44.62 -11.72
N LEU A 333 11.69 44.96 -12.70
CA LEU A 333 10.76 44.02 -13.31
C LEU A 333 11.46 42.93 -14.13
N SER A 334 12.59 43.24 -14.77
CA SER A 334 13.44 42.22 -15.40
C SER A 334 14.03 41.27 -14.36
N ARG A 335 14.55 41.80 -13.25
CA ARG A 335 15.08 40.99 -12.14
C ARG A 335 14.03 40.08 -11.52
N LEU A 336 12.85 40.59 -11.20
CA LEU A 336 11.76 39.78 -10.61
C LEU A 336 11.27 38.69 -11.56
N LYS A 337 11.27 38.94 -12.87
CA LYS A 337 10.95 37.88 -13.86
C LYS A 337 11.98 36.77 -13.88
N GLU A 338 13.25 37.09 -13.69
CA GLU A 338 14.33 36.11 -13.61
C GLU A 338 14.24 35.30 -12.31
N GLU A 339 13.97 35.96 -11.18
CA GLU A 339 13.67 35.29 -9.90
C GLU A 339 12.43 34.39 -10.00
N LEU A 340 11.37 34.83 -10.69
CA LEU A 340 10.17 34.01 -10.94
C LEU A 340 10.52 32.75 -11.73
N LYS A 341 11.31 32.89 -12.80
CA LYS A 341 11.73 31.76 -13.64
C LYS A 341 12.50 30.72 -12.83
N LEU A 342 13.44 31.16 -12.00
CA LEU A 342 14.20 30.28 -11.12
C LEU A 342 13.28 29.56 -10.11
N CYS A 343 12.29 30.26 -9.57
CA CYS A 343 11.31 29.69 -8.65
C CYS A 343 10.44 28.63 -9.35
N GLU A 344 10.09 28.84 -10.62
CA GLU A 344 9.36 27.87 -11.43
C GLU A 344 10.20 26.64 -11.77
N GLU A 345 11.47 26.82 -12.13
CA GLU A 345 12.41 25.71 -12.39
C GLU A 345 12.57 24.81 -11.15
N LYS A 346 12.78 25.41 -9.97
CA LYS A 346 12.86 24.67 -8.70
C LYS A 346 11.59 23.88 -8.41
N LEU A 347 10.43 24.46 -8.70
CA LEU A 347 9.15 23.82 -8.41
C LEU A 347 8.90 22.62 -9.32
N VAL A 348 9.31 22.72 -10.59
CA VAL A 348 9.26 21.59 -11.55
C VAL A 348 10.20 20.46 -11.14
N GLU A 349 11.41 20.79 -10.68
CA GLU A 349 12.38 19.79 -10.21
C GLU A 349 11.87 19.01 -9.00
N GLU A 350 11.34 19.70 -8.00
CA GLU A 350 10.76 19.07 -6.80
C GLU A 350 9.48 18.27 -7.12
N GLU A 351 8.62 18.77 -8.01
CA GLU A 351 7.45 18.02 -8.49
C GLU A 351 7.86 16.73 -9.22
N ALA A 352 8.95 16.78 -10.00
CA ALA A 352 9.53 15.61 -10.62
C ALA A 352 10.12 14.62 -9.59
N GLU A 353 10.77 15.10 -8.53
CA GLU A 353 11.31 14.25 -7.47
C GLU A 353 10.19 13.54 -6.68
N VAL A 354 9.11 14.25 -6.35
CA VAL A 354 7.91 13.64 -5.72
C VAL A 354 7.28 12.60 -6.64
N ALA A 355 7.15 12.91 -7.93
CA ALA A 355 6.62 11.99 -8.92
C ALA A 355 7.51 10.75 -9.08
N ALA A 356 8.84 10.92 -9.11
CA ALA A 356 9.80 9.82 -9.22
C ALA A 356 9.77 8.91 -7.98
N LYS A 357 9.71 9.48 -6.76
CA LYS A 357 9.53 8.70 -5.52
C LYS A 357 8.21 7.93 -5.50
N SER A 358 7.15 8.55 -6.01
CA SER A 358 5.86 7.87 -6.15
C SER A 358 5.92 6.74 -7.19
N ALA A 359 6.65 6.94 -8.29
CA ALA A 359 6.84 5.93 -9.33
C ALA A 359 7.75 4.76 -8.88
N LEU A 360 8.76 5.01 -8.04
CA LEU A 360 9.60 3.96 -7.45
C LEU A 360 8.78 3.03 -6.54
N LEU A 361 7.83 3.58 -5.78
CA LEU A 361 6.85 2.77 -5.04
C LEU A 361 5.99 1.90 -5.98
N GLU A 362 5.70 2.37 -7.20
CA GLU A 362 5.00 1.58 -8.22
C GLU A 362 5.89 0.57 -8.96
N GLU A 363 7.19 0.85 -9.09
CA GLU A 363 8.16 -0.05 -9.72
C GLU A 363 8.57 -1.19 -8.79
N ASP A 364 8.63 -1.00 -7.48
CA ASP A 364 8.79 -2.10 -6.53
C ASP A 364 7.62 -3.11 -6.64
N ASP A 365 6.39 -2.60 -6.83
CA ASP A 365 5.21 -3.41 -7.13
C ASP A 365 5.31 -4.17 -8.48
N LYS A 366 6.03 -3.61 -9.46
CA LYS A 366 6.27 -4.25 -10.78
C LYS A 366 7.45 -5.22 -10.75
N LEU A 367 8.54 -4.94 -10.03
CA LEU A 367 9.69 -5.82 -9.84
C LEU A 367 9.31 -7.09 -9.07
N LEU A 368 8.39 -6.99 -8.11
CA LEU A 368 7.71 -8.15 -7.50
C LEU A 368 6.90 -8.98 -8.51
N CYS A 369 6.48 -8.39 -9.63
CA CYS A 369 5.76 -9.07 -10.71
C CYS A 369 6.67 -9.57 -11.85
N THR A 370 7.86 -9.00 -12.07
CA THR A 370 8.72 -9.28 -13.24
C THR A 370 10.06 -9.96 -12.93
N GLY A 371 10.47 -10.12 -11.66
CA GLY A 371 11.67 -10.90 -11.27
C GLY A 371 11.65 -12.40 -11.63
N ARG A 372 10.60 -12.87 -12.31
CA ARG A 372 10.46 -14.23 -12.83
C ARG A 372 11.02 -14.30 -14.26
N GLY A 373 12.33 -14.50 -14.39
CA GLY A 373 12.90 -14.77 -15.71
C GLY A 373 14.34 -15.28 -15.78
N ALA A 374 15.24 -14.91 -14.86
CA ALA A 374 16.67 -15.04 -15.14
C ALA A 374 17.48 -16.01 -14.26
N SER A 375 16.93 -16.64 -13.22
CA SER A 375 17.74 -17.47 -12.28
C SER A 375 17.45 -18.98 -12.27
N ALA A 376 16.69 -19.51 -13.24
CA ALA A 376 16.32 -20.93 -13.27
C ALA A 376 17.01 -21.78 -14.36
N LEU A 377 18.18 -21.36 -14.85
CA LEU A 377 19.01 -22.13 -15.80
C LEU A 377 20.44 -22.30 -15.26
N SER A 378 20.58 -22.89 -14.08
CA SER A 378 21.88 -23.36 -13.56
C SER A 378 21.67 -24.26 -12.33
N ALA A 379 21.06 -25.43 -12.52
CA ALA A 379 21.12 -26.56 -11.57
C ALA A 379 20.37 -27.77 -12.17
N ARG A 380 20.94 -28.36 -13.23
CA ARG A 380 20.72 -29.77 -13.57
C ARG A 380 22.07 -30.36 -13.96
N SER A 381 22.73 -30.92 -12.96
CA SER A 381 23.73 -31.99 -13.06
C SER A 381 23.64 -32.77 -11.77
#